data_AF-A0A9C8ZM15-F1
#
_entry.id   AF-A0A9C8ZM15-F1
#
_cell.length_a   1.000
_cell.length_b   1.000
_cell.length_c   1.000
_cell.angle_alpha   90.00
_cell.angle_beta   90.00
_cell.angle_gamma   90.00
#
_symmetry.space_group_name_H-M   'P 1'
#
loop_
_entity.id
_entity.type
_entity.pdbx_description
1 polymer ?
#
loop_
_entity_poly.entity_id
_entity_poly.type
_entity_poly.pdbx_seq_one_letter_code
_entity_poly.pdbx_strand_id
1 'polypeptide(L)'
;MLTIFILAALGFLAGLAVHLLAFTGAVPVSLSTAFALFFPALIVAGALNALIVLKRRREYVHLPRGEFWYFMTRRAPAWMRSLQVAFLLYVLFNYILTMVIVNRGGFPRIMDGRYYLMSYRDILEELTQREYLRHAAYAMRMLSSMLMAVYFSALTRWVSGWVPPTTQTGREPAPPAEILPRNP
;
A
#
# COMPACT_ATOMS: atom_id res chain seq x y z
N MET A 1 -5.13 -12.90 13.31
CA MET A 1 -4.14 -12.73 12.21
C MET A 1 -4.81 -12.73 10.84
N LEU A 2 -5.79 -13.61 10.61
CA LEU A 2 -6.58 -13.66 9.38
C LEU A 2 -7.27 -12.33 9.02
N THR A 3 -7.78 -11.59 10.00
CA THR A 3 -8.42 -10.28 9.78
C THR A 3 -7.52 -9.27 9.07
N ILE A 4 -6.22 -9.22 9.43
CA ILE A 4 -5.25 -8.32 8.77
C ILE A 4 -5.10 -8.70 7.30
N PHE A 5 -5.01 -10.00 7.01
CA PHE A 5 -4.92 -10.50 5.65
C PHE A 5 -6.18 -10.15 4.85
N ILE A 6 -7.37 -10.41 5.39
CA ILE A 6 -8.65 -10.12 4.72
C ILE A 6 -8.78 -8.62 4.44
N LEU A 7 -8.53 -7.76 5.44
CA LEU A 7 -8.60 -6.31 5.25
C LEU A 7 -7.59 -5.82 4.23
N ALA A 8 -6.37 -6.37 4.23
CA ALA A 8 -5.37 -6.00 3.25
C ALA A 8 -5.72 -6.47 1.83
N ALA A 9 -6.30 -7.67 1.69
CA ALA A 9 -6.78 -8.20 0.42
C ALA A 9 -7.94 -7.39 -0.14
N LEU A 10 -8.95 -7.10 0.68
CA LEU A 10 -10.10 -6.29 0.28
C LEU A 10 -9.67 -4.85 -0.07
N GLY A 11 -8.79 -4.23 0.73
CA GLY A 11 -8.26 -2.91 0.42
C GLY A 11 -7.48 -2.87 -0.90
N PHE A 12 -6.66 -3.88 -1.17
CA PHE A 12 -5.97 -4.01 -2.45
C PHE A 12 -6.94 -4.17 -3.62
N LEU A 13 -7.92 -5.08 -3.51
CA LEU A 13 -8.91 -5.34 -4.56
C LEU A 13 -9.80 -4.12 -4.82
N ALA A 14 -10.22 -3.40 -3.76
CA ALA A 14 -10.96 -2.16 -3.90
C ALA A 14 -10.12 -1.08 -4.61
N GLY A 15 -8.85 -0.93 -4.21
CA GLY A 15 -7.91 -0.04 -4.90
C GLY A 15 -7.75 -0.40 -6.37
N LEU A 16 -7.57 -1.68 -6.70
CA LEU A 16 -7.48 -2.18 -8.06
C LEU A 16 -8.75 -1.91 -8.87
N ALA A 17 -9.93 -2.16 -8.30
CA ALA A 17 -11.21 -1.90 -8.96
C ALA A 17 -11.37 -0.41 -9.30
N VAL A 18 -11.10 0.49 -8.35
CA VAL A 18 -11.11 1.94 -8.58
C VAL A 18 -10.07 2.33 -9.64
N HIS A 19 -8.89 1.71 -9.62
CA HIS A 19 -7.83 1.98 -10.58
C HIS A 19 -8.23 1.61 -12.01
N LEU A 20 -8.80 0.42 -12.19
CA LEU A 20 -9.31 -0.05 -13.49
C LEU A 20 -10.48 0.82 -13.98
N LEU A 21 -11.41 1.18 -13.09
CA LEU A 21 -12.52 2.04 -13.43
C LEU A 21 -12.06 3.45 -13.86
N ALA A 22 -10.98 3.96 -13.28
CA ALA A 22 -10.43 5.25 -13.67
C ALA A 22 -9.84 5.25 -15.11
N PHE A 23 -9.54 4.10 -15.72
CA PHE A 23 -9.15 4.03 -17.13
C PHE A 23 -10.30 4.25 -18.11
N THR A 24 -11.54 3.94 -17.70
CA THR A 24 -12.71 4.13 -18.58
C THR A 24 -13.21 5.58 -18.55
N GLY A 25 -12.66 6.43 -17.68
CA GLY A 25 -13.15 7.77 -17.42
C GLY A 25 -14.45 7.82 -16.62
N ALA A 26 -15.02 6.66 -16.27
CA ALA A 26 -16.26 6.55 -15.50
C ALA A 26 -15.97 6.62 -13.99
N VAL A 27 -15.48 7.77 -13.51
CA VAL A 27 -15.31 7.97 -12.06
C VAL A 27 -16.69 8.21 -11.45
N PRO A 28 -17.22 7.30 -10.59
CA PRO A 28 -18.60 7.36 -10.12
C PRO A 28 -18.79 8.34 -8.95
N VAL A 29 -17.73 9.00 -8.51
CA VAL A 29 -17.72 9.86 -7.32
C VAL A 29 -17.01 11.17 -7.62
N SER A 30 -17.40 12.24 -6.92
CA SER A 30 -16.65 13.50 -6.96
C SER A 30 -15.25 13.31 -6.38
N LEU A 31 -14.31 14.15 -6.80
CA LEU A 31 -12.94 14.08 -6.30
C LEU A 31 -12.85 14.40 -4.80
N SER A 32 -13.72 15.27 -4.27
CA SER A 32 -13.81 15.56 -2.83
C SER A 32 -14.21 14.32 -2.03
N THR A 33 -15.24 13.59 -2.47
CA THR A 33 -15.64 12.32 -1.86
C THR A 33 -14.53 11.28 -1.97
N ALA A 34 -13.86 11.20 -3.12
CA ALA A 34 -12.73 10.30 -3.29
C ALA A 34 -11.59 10.60 -2.31
N PHE A 35 -11.22 11.87 -2.12
CA PHE A 35 -10.22 12.26 -1.10
C PHE A 35 -10.68 11.92 0.32
N ALA A 36 -11.95 12.19 0.65
CA ALA A 36 -12.52 11.89 1.95
C ALA A 36 -12.47 10.39 2.29
N LEU A 37 -12.61 9.52 1.28
CA LEU A 37 -12.48 8.06 1.45
C LEU A 37 -11.02 7.58 1.38
N PHE A 38 -10.19 8.23 0.56
CA PHE A 38 -8.80 7.86 0.35
C PHE A 38 -7.95 7.99 1.63
N PHE A 39 -8.04 9.11 2.35
CA PHE A 39 -7.19 9.32 3.53
C PHE A 39 -7.46 8.31 4.67
N PRO A 40 -8.72 8.03 5.06
CA PRO A 40 -9.01 6.95 6.01
C PRO A 40 -8.51 5.58 5.53
N ALA A 41 -8.71 5.24 4.26
CA ALA A 41 -8.21 3.99 3.70
C ALA A 41 -6.68 3.89 3.78
N LEU A 42 -5.98 4.99 3.49
CA LEU A 42 -4.52 5.06 3.61
C LEU A 42 -4.05 4.92 5.07
N ILE A 43 -4.74 5.55 6.01
CA ILE A 43 -4.46 5.41 7.46
C ILE A 43 -4.64 3.96 7.90
N VAL A 44 -5.73 3.30 7.48
CA VAL A 44 -5.97 1.89 7.77
C VAL A 44 -4.84 1.03 7.19
N ALA A 45 -4.49 1.22 5.92
CA ALA A 45 -3.41 0.47 5.28
C ALA A 45 -2.05 0.68 5.99
N GLY A 46 -1.76 1.91 6.42
CA GLY A 46 -0.59 2.24 7.24
C GLY A 46 -0.60 1.54 8.59
N ALA A 47 -1.74 1.55 9.29
CA ALA A 47 -1.92 0.87 10.58
C ALA A 47 -1.73 -0.64 10.45
N LEU A 48 -2.25 -1.28 9.40
CA LEU A 48 -2.04 -2.70 9.14
C LEU A 48 -0.55 -3.03 8.99
N ASN A 49 0.18 -2.23 8.21
CA ASN A 49 1.63 -2.37 8.04
C ASN A 49 2.38 -2.18 9.38
N ALA A 50 2.04 -1.14 10.14
CA ALA A 50 2.64 -0.85 11.44
C ALA A 50 2.39 -1.99 12.44
N LEU A 51 1.18 -2.55 12.50
CA LEU A 51 0.85 -3.68 13.37
C LEU A 51 1.68 -4.93 13.02
N ILE A 52 1.88 -5.23 11.74
CA ILE A 52 2.73 -6.36 11.32
C ILE A 52 4.18 -6.13 11.75
N VAL A 53 4.70 -4.90 11.55
CA VAL A 53 6.05 -4.51 11.98
C VAL A 53 6.19 -4.58 13.50
N LEU A 54 5.25 -4.06 14.28
CA LEU A 54 5.34 -4.06 15.75
C LEU A 54 5.30 -5.49 16.31
N LYS A 55 4.46 -6.37 15.77
CA LYS A 55 4.40 -7.78 16.20
C LYS A 55 5.70 -8.53 16.00
N ARG A 56 6.48 -8.18 14.97
CA ARG A 56 7.76 -8.82 14.64
C ARG A 56 8.97 -8.12 15.27
N ARG A 57 8.76 -7.13 16.15
CA ARG A 57 9.84 -6.30 16.72
C ARG A 57 10.98 -7.10 17.32
N ARG A 58 10.66 -8.16 18.07
CA ARG A 58 11.68 -9.02 18.71
C ARG A 58 12.58 -9.71 17.69
N GLU A 59 12.10 -9.97 16.48
CA GLU A 59 12.85 -10.68 15.45
C GLU A 59 13.84 -9.77 14.70
N TYR A 60 13.59 -8.46 14.64
CA TYR A 60 14.42 -7.54 13.85
C TYR A 60 15.19 -6.49 14.65
N VAL A 61 14.93 -6.32 15.95
CA VAL A 61 15.57 -5.26 16.75
C VAL A 61 17.10 -5.39 16.81
N HIS A 62 17.63 -6.60 16.60
CA HIS A 62 19.07 -6.89 16.61
C HIS A 62 19.70 -6.89 15.21
N LEU A 63 18.94 -6.58 14.15
CA LEU A 63 19.48 -6.62 12.79
C LEU A 63 20.42 -5.45 12.52
N PRO A 64 21.45 -5.64 11.67
CA PRO A 64 22.25 -4.56 11.13
C PRO A 64 21.40 -3.49 10.42
N ARG A 65 21.93 -2.26 10.39
CA ARG A 65 21.32 -1.16 9.64
C ARG A 65 21.18 -1.55 8.17
N GLY A 66 20.01 -1.31 7.59
CA GLY A 66 19.72 -1.62 6.18
C GLY A 66 19.08 -2.98 5.94
N GLU A 67 19.23 -3.95 6.84
CA GLU A 67 18.64 -5.30 6.65
C GLU A 67 17.13 -5.36 6.93
N PHE A 68 16.59 -4.35 7.62
CA PHE A 68 15.18 -4.31 8.03
C PHE A 68 14.21 -4.58 6.87
N TRP A 69 14.39 -3.90 5.73
CA TRP A 69 13.45 -4.02 4.60
C TRP A 69 13.47 -5.40 3.96
N TYR A 70 14.66 -5.97 3.79
CA TYR A 70 14.82 -7.33 3.30
C TYR A 70 14.19 -8.33 4.29
N PHE A 71 14.50 -8.19 5.59
CA PHE A 71 13.95 -9.06 6.65
C PHE A 71 12.42 -9.09 6.67
N MET A 72 11.77 -7.94 6.44
CA MET A 72 10.32 -7.83 6.47
C MET A 72 9.62 -8.60 5.34
N THR A 73 10.33 -8.89 4.25
CA THR A 73 9.76 -9.53 3.06
C THR A 73 10.45 -10.83 2.65
N ARG A 74 11.59 -11.20 3.26
CA ARG A 74 12.46 -12.30 2.82
C ARG A 74 11.78 -13.67 2.71
N ARG A 75 10.72 -13.92 3.50
CA ARG A 75 9.98 -15.20 3.45
C ARG A 75 8.77 -15.16 2.52
N ALA A 76 8.43 -14.01 1.94
CA ALA A 76 7.37 -13.94 0.94
C ALA A 76 7.86 -14.54 -0.40
N PRO A 77 6.95 -15.13 -1.21
CA PRO A 77 7.26 -15.58 -2.56
C PRO A 77 7.98 -14.49 -3.37
N ALA A 78 8.94 -14.90 -4.21
CA ALA A 78 9.72 -13.97 -5.03
C ALA A 78 8.83 -13.06 -5.89
N TRP A 79 7.76 -13.62 -6.48
CA TRP A 79 6.81 -12.87 -7.30
C TRP A 79 6.11 -11.74 -6.53
N MET A 80 5.77 -11.94 -5.24
CA MET A 80 5.15 -10.90 -4.41
C MET A 80 6.12 -9.75 -4.15
N ARG A 81 7.39 -10.07 -3.86
CA ARG A 81 8.44 -9.06 -3.66
C ARG A 81 8.65 -8.23 -4.92
N SER A 82 8.74 -8.88 -6.08
CA SER A 82 8.87 -8.19 -7.36
C SER A 82 7.66 -7.30 -7.67
N LEU A 83 6.44 -7.79 -7.45
CA LEU A 83 5.22 -6.99 -7.63
C LEU A 83 5.15 -5.81 -6.66
N GLN A 84 5.60 -5.97 -5.42
CA GLN A 84 5.65 -4.87 -4.46
C GLN A 84 6.55 -3.74 -4.97
N VAL A 85 7.75 -4.07 -5.47
CA VAL A 85 8.65 -3.09 -6.08
C VAL A 85 8.00 -2.45 -7.31
N ALA A 86 7.37 -3.25 -8.17
CA ALA A 86 6.67 -2.76 -9.36
C ALA A 86 5.54 -1.78 -9.00
N PHE A 87 4.75 -2.05 -7.96
CA PHE A 87 3.71 -1.12 -7.50
C PHE A 87 4.27 0.18 -6.96
N LEU A 88 5.40 0.16 -6.24
CA LEU A 88 6.04 1.39 -5.76
C LEU A 88 6.54 2.26 -6.92
N LEU A 89 7.19 1.64 -7.92
CA LEU A 89 7.61 2.35 -9.14
C LEU A 89 6.40 2.88 -9.91
N TYR A 90 5.32 2.11 -9.97
CA TYR A 90 4.09 2.50 -10.64
C TYR A 90 3.39 3.68 -9.94
N VAL A 91 3.39 3.72 -8.61
CA VAL A 91 2.92 4.88 -7.84
C VAL A 91 3.73 6.13 -8.18
N LEU A 92 5.06 6.03 -8.20
CA LEU A 92 5.93 7.15 -8.56
C LEU A 92 5.65 7.64 -9.98
N PHE A 93 5.50 6.71 -10.92
CA PHE A 93 5.12 7.02 -12.29
C PHE A 93 3.77 7.75 -12.37
N ASN A 94 2.73 7.25 -11.70
CA ASN A 94 1.41 7.91 -11.72
C ASN A 94 1.45 9.26 -11.01
N TYR A 95 2.23 9.42 -9.94
CA TYR A 95 2.41 10.70 -9.28
C TYR A 95 3.06 11.72 -10.22
N ILE A 96 4.18 11.37 -10.86
CA ILE A 96 4.87 12.27 -11.79
C ILE A 96 3.97 12.60 -12.98
N LEU A 97 3.37 11.58 -13.62
CA LEU A 97 2.48 11.77 -14.76
C LEU A 97 1.29 12.66 -14.40
N THR A 98 0.58 12.35 -13.32
CA THR A 98 -0.63 13.08 -12.96
C THR A 98 -0.30 14.47 -12.42
N MET A 99 0.55 14.57 -11.38
CA MET A 99 0.77 15.84 -10.69
C MET A 99 1.72 16.77 -11.44
N VAL A 100 2.82 16.26 -12.01
CA VAL A 100 3.83 17.12 -12.64
C VAL A 100 3.46 17.41 -14.08
N ILE A 101 3.12 16.37 -14.86
CA ILE A 101 2.94 16.51 -16.30
C ILE A 101 1.52 16.95 -16.67
N VAL A 102 0.50 16.21 -16.23
CA VAL A 102 -0.88 16.44 -16.68
C VAL A 102 -1.55 17.60 -15.94
N ASN A 103 -1.48 17.63 -14.61
CA ASN A 103 -2.20 18.61 -13.81
C ASN A 103 -1.35 19.85 -13.44
N ARG A 104 -0.05 19.87 -13.73
CA ARG A 104 0.86 21.00 -13.43
C ARG A 104 0.78 21.47 -11.96
N GLY A 105 0.69 20.51 -11.04
CA GLY A 105 0.57 20.74 -9.60
C GLY A 105 -0.84 21.08 -9.11
N GLY A 106 -1.82 21.18 -10.01
CA GLY A 106 -3.21 21.46 -9.68
C GLY A 106 -4.09 20.23 -9.45
N PHE A 107 -5.33 20.48 -9.06
CA PHE A 107 -6.40 19.50 -8.97
C PHE A 107 -7.67 20.05 -9.63
N PRO A 108 -8.42 19.21 -10.34
CA PRO A 108 -9.69 19.64 -10.92
C PRO A 108 -10.72 19.88 -9.80
N ARG A 109 -11.40 21.03 -9.86
CA ARG A 109 -12.43 21.46 -8.91
C ARG A 109 -13.65 22.03 -9.63
N ILE A 110 -14.78 21.99 -8.96
CA ILE A 110 -16.02 22.66 -9.39
C ILE A 110 -16.21 23.87 -8.47
N MET A 111 -16.37 25.05 -9.06
CA MET A 111 -16.68 26.30 -8.36
C MET A 111 -17.75 27.03 -9.13
N ASP A 112 -18.84 27.40 -8.45
CA ASP A 112 -19.96 28.16 -9.03
C ASP A 112 -20.51 27.56 -10.33
N GLY A 113 -20.58 26.21 -10.39
CA GLY A 113 -21.06 25.46 -11.54
C GLY A 113 -20.09 25.36 -12.72
N ARG A 114 -18.89 25.96 -12.61
CA ARG A 114 -17.81 25.88 -13.61
C ARG A 114 -16.71 24.95 -13.15
N TYR A 115 -15.92 24.46 -14.10
CA TYR A 115 -14.84 23.53 -13.85
C TYR A 115 -13.49 24.24 -13.98
N TYR A 116 -12.61 24.03 -13.02
CA TYR A 116 -11.29 24.66 -13.01
C TYR A 116 -10.21 23.66 -12.65
N LEU A 117 -9.02 23.84 -13.20
CA LEU A 117 -7.80 23.25 -12.69
C LEU A 117 -7.18 24.25 -11.71
N MET A 118 -7.09 23.90 -10.43
CA MET A 118 -6.60 24.83 -9.39
C MET A 118 -5.37 24.30 -8.68
N SER A 119 -4.38 25.16 -8.48
CA SER A 119 -3.28 24.90 -7.55
C SER A 119 -3.47 25.77 -6.31
N TYR A 120 -3.78 25.14 -5.18
CA TYR A 120 -4.06 25.84 -3.92
C TYR A 120 -5.19 26.89 -4.03
N ARG A 121 -4.84 28.17 -4.23
CA ARG A 121 -5.77 29.30 -4.42
C ARG A 121 -5.77 29.84 -5.84
N ASP A 122 -4.82 29.42 -6.67
CA ASP A 122 -4.64 29.94 -8.02
C ASP A 122 -5.43 29.08 -9.02
N ILE A 123 -6.20 29.74 -9.88
CA ILE A 123 -6.85 29.12 -11.03
C ILE A 123 -5.79 29.02 -12.13
N LEU A 124 -5.39 27.80 -12.48
CA LEU A 124 -4.45 27.56 -13.57
C LEU A 124 -5.14 27.64 -14.94
N GLU A 125 -6.35 27.09 -15.03
CA GLU A 125 -7.11 26.99 -16.28
C GLU A 125 -8.60 26.74 -16.00
N GLU A 126 -9.48 27.31 -16.81
CA GLU A 126 -10.91 26.94 -16.87
C GLU A 126 -11.06 25.72 -17.78
N LEU A 127 -11.73 24.68 -17.30
CA LEU A 127 -11.87 23.41 -17.99
C LEU A 127 -13.28 23.26 -18.57
N THR A 128 -13.38 22.60 -19.71
CA THR A 128 -14.64 21.99 -20.12
C THR A 128 -14.97 20.80 -19.20
N GLN A 129 -16.24 20.37 -19.19
CA GLN A 129 -16.65 19.19 -18.43
C GLN A 129 -15.86 17.93 -18.83
N ARG A 130 -15.55 17.77 -20.12
CA ARG A 130 -14.79 16.63 -20.62
C ARG A 130 -13.35 16.64 -20.09
N GLU A 131 -12.70 17.80 -20.07
CA GLU A 131 -11.35 17.95 -19.51
C GLU A 131 -11.35 17.73 -18.01
N TYR A 132 -12.33 18.27 -17.29
CA TYR A 132 -12.49 18.02 -15.85
C TYR A 132 -12.54 16.53 -15.53
N LEU A 133 -13.39 15.76 -16.24
CA LEU A 133 -13.50 14.31 -16.03
C LEU A 133 -12.19 13.59 -16.34
N ARG A 134 -11.46 14.03 -17.37
CA ARG A 134 -10.15 13.48 -17.71
C ARG A 134 -9.11 13.75 -16.61
N HIS A 135 -8.99 14.98 -16.13
CA HIS A 135 -8.09 15.33 -15.02
C HIS A 135 -8.48 14.59 -13.73
N ALA A 136 -9.78 14.44 -13.45
CA ALA A 136 -10.27 13.71 -12.29
C ALA A 136 -9.92 12.22 -12.39
N ALA A 137 -10.05 11.60 -13.56
CA ALA A 137 -9.63 10.22 -13.80
C ALA A 137 -8.14 10.01 -13.54
N TYR A 138 -7.26 10.93 -13.97
CA TYR A 138 -5.82 10.85 -13.66
C TYR A 138 -5.54 10.99 -12.16
N ALA A 139 -6.24 11.89 -11.45
CA ALA A 139 -6.14 12.00 -10.00
C ALA A 139 -6.57 10.71 -9.30
N MET A 140 -7.68 10.10 -9.74
CA MET A 140 -8.16 8.83 -9.20
C MET A 140 -7.19 7.68 -9.46
N ARG A 141 -6.55 7.62 -10.64
CA ARG A 141 -5.51 6.63 -10.94
C ARG A 141 -4.32 6.76 -9.99
N MET A 142 -3.87 7.98 -9.74
CA MET A 142 -2.79 8.24 -8.80
C MET A 142 -3.16 7.78 -7.38
N LEU A 143 -4.31 8.23 -6.85
CA LEU A 143 -4.76 7.87 -5.50
C LEU A 143 -4.94 6.35 -5.33
N SER A 144 -5.65 5.71 -6.27
CA SER A 144 -5.87 4.26 -6.23
C SER A 144 -4.57 3.46 -6.32
N SER A 145 -3.59 3.91 -7.12
CA SER A 145 -2.28 3.24 -7.19
C SER A 145 -1.56 3.23 -5.84
N MET A 146 -1.66 4.31 -5.06
CA MET A 146 -1.10 4.39 -3.71
C MET A 146 -1.78 3.38 -2.77
N LEU A 147 -3.11 3.29 -2.81
CA LEU A 147 -3.85 2.31 -2.01
C LEU A 147 -3.42 0.88 -2.38
N MET A 148 -3.36 0.56 -3.68
CA MET A 148 -2.89 -0.74 -4.15
C MET A 148 -1.50 -1.06 -3.60
N ALA A 149 -0.54 -0.16 -3.73
CA ALA A 149 0.82 -0.38 -3.27
C ALA A 149 0.91 -0.61 -1.75
N VAL A 150 0.23 0.22 -0.93
CA VAL A 150 0.32 0.14 0.53
C VAL A 150 -0.42 -1.09 1.08
N TYR A 151 -1.58 -1.43 0.54
CA TYR A 151 -2.30 -2.65 0.92
C TYR A 151 -1.60 -3.92 0.44
N PHE A 152 -1.06 -3.94 -0.79
CA PHE A 152 -0.25 -5.06 -1.28
C PHE A 152 1.03 -5.25 -0.46
N SER A 153 1.62 -4.14 0.00
CA SER A 153 2.74 -4.17 0.93
C SER A 153 2.38 -4.80 2.27
N ALA A 154 1.16 -4.58 2.78
CA ALA A 154 0.68 -5.24 4.00
C ALA A 154 0.49 -6.75 3.77
N LEU A 155 -0.10 -7.15 2.64
CA LEU A 155 -0.24 -8.56 2.24
C LEU A 155 1.11 -9.26 2.17
N THR A 156 2.08 -8.66 1.48
CA THR A 156 3.43 -9.23 1.31
C THR A 156 4.13 -9.45 2.64
N ARG A 157 4.05 -8.47 3.56
CA ARG A 157 4.64 -8.59 4.90
C ARG A 157 3.92 -9.61 5.77
N TRP A 158 2.60 -9.72 5.65
CA TRP A 158 1.81 -10.72 6.35
C TRP A 158 2.21 -12.13 5.89
N VAL A 159 2.28 -12.37 4.58
CA VAL A 159 2.72 -13.65 4.00
C VAL A 159 4.15 -13.96 4.42
N SER A 160 5.06 -12.97 4.43
CA SER A 160 6.42 -13.18 4.95
C SER A 160 6.48 -13.50 6.45
N GLY A 161 5.46 -13.14 7.23
CA GLY A 161 5.37 -13.48 8.65
C GLY A 161 4.68 -14.82 8.91
N TRP A 162 4.00 -15.38 7.92
CA TRP A 162 3.25 -16.62 8.06
C TRP A 162 4.19 -17.82 8.06
N VAL A 163 4.31 -18.48 9.21
CA VAL A 163 5.00 -19.76 9.36
C VAL A 163 3.92 -20.84 9.41
N PRO A 164 3.90 -21.80 8.47
CA PRO A 164 2.97 -22.93 8.55
C PRO A 164 3.22 -23.71 9.87
N PRO A 165 2.17 -24.19 10.56
CA PRO A 165 2.31 -24.99 11.78
C PRO A 165 3.16 -26.27 11.60
N THR A 166 3.34 -26.73 10.37
CA THR A 166 3.91 -28.03 10.02
C THR A 166 5.42 -28.16 10.14
N THR A 167 6.15 -27.11 10.50
CA THR A 167 7.62 -27.18 10.67
C THR A 167 8.10 -27.38 12.11
N GLN A 168 7.20 -27.54 13.09
CA GLN A 168 7.56 -27.79 14.49
C GLN A 168 7.45 -29.26 14.92
N THR A 169 6.97 -30.17 14.07
CA THR A 169 6.69 -31.57 14.45
C THR A 169 7.92 -32.50 14.53
N GLY A 170 9.14 -31.97 14.44
CA GLY A 170 10.36 -32.81 14.40
C GLY A 170 11.53 -32.38 15.29
N ARG A 171 11.42 -31.29 16.04
CA ARG A 171 12.35 -31.08 17.16
C ARG A 171 11.73 -31.76 18.37
N GLU A 172 12.03 -33.04 18.53
CA GLU A 172 12.06 -33.61 19.89
C GLU A 172 12.81 -32.62 20.78
N PRO A 173 12.27 -32.26 21.95
CA PRO A 173 13.04 -31.47 22.91
C PRO A 173 14.38 -32.18 23.09
N ALA A 174 15.48 -31.44 22.91
CA ALA A 174 16.80 -32.01 23.14
C ALA A 174 16.75 -32.73 24.50
N PRO A 175 17.20 -34.00 24.57
CA PRO A 175 17.16 -34.74 25.83
C PRO A 175 17.78 -33.88 26.92
N PRO A 176 17.19 -33.86 28.13
CA PRO A 176 17.70 -33.03 29.22
C PRO A 176 19.20 -33.31 29.34
N ALA A 177 20.01 -32.24 29.32
CA ALA A 177 21.46 -32.35 29.37
C ALA A 177 21.83 -33.27 30.53
N GLU A 178 22.40 -34.42 30.21
CA GLU A 178 22.84 -35.40 31.19
C GLU A 178 23.82 -34.68 32.11
N ILE A 179 23.45 -34.55 33.39
CA ILE A 179 24.25 -33.88 34.39
C ILE A 179 25.47 -34.78 34.59
N LEU A 180 26.54 -34.53 33.83
CA LEU A 180 27.80 -35.23 34.02
C LEU A 180 28.24 -35.00 35.46
N PRO A 181 28.59 -36.06 36.21
CA PRO A 181 29.06 -35.93 37.58
C PRO A 181 30.27 -35.00 37.59
N ARG A 182 30.23 -33.98 38.46
CA ARG A 182 31.40 -33.15 38.73
C ARG A 182 32.47 -34.07 39.29
N ASN A 183 33.59 -34.22 38.57
CA ASN A 183 34.75 -34.92 39.12
C ASN A 183 35.19 -34.21 40.42
N PRO A 184 35.45 -34.97 41.49
CA PRO A 184 35.90 -34.45 42.78
C PRO A 184 37.30 -33.82 42.71
#